data_AF-A0A536BB22-F1
#
_entry.id   AF-A0A536BB22-F1
#
_cell.length_a   1.000
_cell.length_b   1.000
_cell.length_c   1.000
_cell.angle_alpha   90.00
_cell.angle_beta   90.00
_cell.angle_gamma   90.00
#
_symmetry.space_group_name_H-M   'P 1'
#
loop_
_entity.id
_entity.type
_entity.pdbx_description
1 polymer ?
#
loop_
_entity_poly.entity_id
_entity_poly.type
_entity_poly.pdbx_seq_one_letter_code
_entity_poly.pdbx_strand_id
1 'polypeptide(L)' 'ADALRKMRAIYIDAGKRDQFFLDLGAEAFRRALAAIGVTDIFFELFDATHDAIEYRYPIAIKYLAERLTP' A
#
# COMPACT_ATOMS: atom_id res chain seq x y z
N ALA A 1 16.04 8.49 2.94
CA ALA A 1 14.89 7.75 3.48
C ALA A 1 13.95 8.61 4.34
N ASP A 2 14.35 9.82 4.74
CA ASP A 2 13.59 10.61 5.72
C ASP A 2 12.22 11.10 5.24
N ALA A 3 12.04 11.28 3.93
CA ALA A 3 10.74 11.60 3.36
C ALA A 3 9.69 10.53 3.69
N LEU A 4 10.03 9.25 3.49
CA LEU A 4 9.15 8.12 3.77
C LEU A 4 8.87 7.97 5.26
N ARG A 5 9.87 8.20 6.13
CA ARG A 5 9.69 8.18 7.59
C ARG A 5 8.80 9.28 8.12
N LYS A 6 8.63 10.38 7.37
CA LYS A 6 7.79 11.52 7.74
C LYS A 6 6.38 11.43 7.17
N MET A 7 6.09 10.44 6.32
CA MET A 7 4.73 10.26 5.80
C MET A 7 3.79 9.85 6.94
N ARG A 8 2.64 10.51 7.03
CA ARG A 8 1.60 10.16 8.00
C ARG A 8 0.92 8.82 7.69
N ALA A 9 0.95 8.41 6.43
CA ALA A 9 0.29 7.21 5.95
C ALA A 9 1.03 6.66 4.73
N ILE A 10 1.29 5.36 4.73
CA ILE A 10 1.68 4.59 3.55
C ILE A 10 0.71 3.42 3.44
N TYR A 11 0.04 3.32 2.29
CA TYR A 11 -0.95 2.31 1.99
C TYR A 11 -0.57 1.64 0.67
N ILE A 12 -0.46 0.32 0.69
CA ILE A 12 -0.08 -0.48 -0.47
C ILE A 12 -1.04 -1.66 -0.54
N ASP A 13 -1.84 -1.74 -1.60
CA ASP A 13 -2.55 -2.96 -1.94
C ASP A 13 -2.43 -3.27 -3.44
N ALA A 14 -2.46 -4.57 -3.78
CA ALA A 14 -2.39 -5.02 -5.16
C ALA A 14 -3.10 -6.36 -5.36
N GLY A 15 -3.63 -6.58 -6.56
CA GLY A 15 -4.21 -7.85 -6.97
C GLY A 15 -3.14 -8.92 -7.18
N LYS A 16 -3.34 -10.13 -6.65
CA LYS A 16 -2.42 -11.28 -6.84
C LYS A 16 -2.35 -11.80 -8.27
N ARG A 17 -3.30 -11.40 -9.11
CA ARG A 17 -3.39 -11.77 -10.53
C ARG A 17 -3.26 -10.55 -11.43
N ASP A 18 -2.59 -9.50 -10.94
CA ASP A 18 -2.32 -8.29 -11.70
C ASP A 18 -1.50 -8.64 -12.94
N GLN A 19 -2.06 -8.39 -14.13
CA GLN A 19 -1.45 -8.72 -15.41
C GLN A 19 -0.20 -7.89 -15.73
N PHE A 20 0.08 -6.85 -14.95
CA PHE A 20 1.27 -6.02 -15.02
C PHE A 20 2.29 -6.34 -13.91
N PHE A 21 2.04 -7.38 -13.10
CA PHE A 21 2.94 -7.86 -12.04
C PHE A 21 3.24 -6.80 -10.95
N LEU A 22 2.28 -5.91 -10.67
CA LEU A 22 2.45 -4.88 -9.64
C LEU A 22 2.45 -5.44 -8.22
N ASP A 23 1.92 -6.65 -8.00
CA ASP A 23 2.05 -7.39 -6.75
C ASP A 23 3.52 -7.64 -6.37
N LEU A 24 4.36 -8.01 -7.34
CA LEU A 24 5.80 -8.18 -7.14
C LEU A 24 6.48 -6.86 -6.77
N GLY A 25 6.09 -5.77 -7.44
CA GLY A 25 6.57 -4.41 -7.15
C GLY A 25 6.14 -3.94 -5.75
N ALA A 26 4.89 -4.19 -5.38
CA ALA A 26 4.33 -3.87 -4.07
C ALA A 26 5.06 -4.61 -2.95
N GLU A 27 5.32 -5.91 -3.11
CA GLU A 27 6.12 -6.67 -2.16
C GLU A 27 7.56 -6.18 -2.05
N ALA A 28 8.21 -5.89 -3.19
CA ALA A 28 9.57 -5.39 -3.21
C ALA A 28 9.65 -4.03 -2.49
N PHE A 29 8.68 -3.14 -2.72
CA PHE A 29 8.60 -1.86 -2.05
C PHE A 29 8.37 -2.01 -0.55
N ARG A 30 7.46 -2.91 -0.13
CA ARG A 30 7.25 -3.26 1.28
C ARG A 30 8.54 -3.72 1.97
N ARG A 31 9.31 -4.61 1.31
CA ARG A 31 10.60 -5.08 1.83
C ARG A 31 11.62 -3.94 1.94
N ALA A 32 11.68 -3.06 0.94
CA ALA A 32 12.57 -1.90 0.96
C ALA A 32 12.22 -0.90 2.08
N LEU A 33 10.93 -0.66 2.33
CA LEU A 33 10.43 0.15 3.45
C LEU A 33 10.84 -0.46 4.81
N ALA A 34 10.64 -1.76 4.99
CA ALA A 34 11.05 -2.47 6.19
C ALA A 34 12.56 -2.37 6.43
N ALA A 35 13.39 -2.49 5.38
CA ALA A 35 14.84 -2.38 5.48
C ALA A 35 15.32 -0.99 5.95
N ILE A 36 14.54 0.07 5.70
CA ILE A 36 14.83 1.42 6.19
C ILE A 36 14.10 1.76 7.51
N GLY A 37 13.47 0.78 8.16
CA GLY A 37 12.76 0.94 9.42
C GLY A 37 11.37 1.59 9.30
N VAL A 38 10.81 1.67 8.10
CA VAL A 38 9.43 2.14 7.88
C VAL A 38 8.50 0.93 7.90
N THR A 39 7.94 0.63 9.06
CA THR A 39 7.12 -0.58 9.29
C THR A 39 5.65 -0.30 9.61
N ASP A 40 5.30 0.92 10.02
CA ASP A 40 3.89 1.35 10.16
C ASP A 40 3.32 1.69 8.78
N ILE A 41 2.93 0.65 8.07
CA ILE A 41 2.34 0.71 6.73
C ILE A 41 1.16 -0.25 6.67
N PHE A 42 0.20 0.06 5.82
CA PHE A 42 -0.79 -0.93 5.39
C PHE A 42 -0.28 -1.68 4.17
N PHE A 43 -0.37 -3.01 4.21
CA PHE A 43 -0.03 -3.86 3.09
C PHE A 43 -1.01 -5.02 2.95
N GLU A 44 -1.63 -5.15 1.79
CA GLU A 44 -2.53 -6.27 1.47
C GLU A 44 -2.36 -6.72 0.00
N LEU A 45 -2.17 -8.03 -0.22
CA LEU A 45 -2.38 -8.62 -1.54
C LEU A 45 -3.73 -9.34 -1.54
N PHE A 46 -4.58 -9.03 -2.52
CA PHE A 46 -5.96 -9.53 -2.58
C PHE A 46 -6.25 -10.27 -3.88
N ASP A 47 -7.32 -11.07 -3.89
CA ASP A 47 -7.66 -11.89 -5.06
C ASP A 47 -8.38 -11.08 -6.15
N ALA A 48 -7.58 -10.42 -7.00
CA ALA A 48 -8.07 -9.65 -8.14
C ALA A 48 -6.97 -9.50 -9.22
N THR A 49 -7.38 -8.97 -10.38
CA THR A 49 -6.51 -8.45 -11.44
C THR A 49 -6.14 -6.99 -11.18
N HIS A 50 -5.53 -6.30 -12.15
CA HIS A 50 -5.26 -4.87 -12.06
C HIS A 50 -6.55 -4.02 -12.11
N ASP A 51 -7.51 -4.46 -12.92
CA ASP A 51 -8.70 -3.68 -13.26
C ASP A 51 -9.92 -4.05 -12.39
N ALA A 52 -10.92 -3.16 -12.40
CA ALA A 52 -12.22 -3.34 -11.74
C ALA A 52 -12.12 -3.54 -10.21
N ILE A 53 -11.20 -2.81 -9.57
CA ILE A 53 -10.93 -2.87 -8.13
C ILE A 53 -11.36 -1.60 -7.38
N GLU A 54 -12.25 -0.78 -7.95
CA GLU A 54 -12.67 0.51 -7.39
C GLU A 54 -13.30 0.38 -6.00
N TYR A 55 -13.86 -0.80 -5.68
CA TYR A 55 -14.37 -1.14 -4.34
C TYR A 55 -13.31 -1.06 -3.24
N ARG A 56 -12.02 -1.03 -3.60
CA ARG A 56 -10.89 -0.87 -2.67
C ARG A 56 -10.61 0.59 -2.31
N TYR A 57 -11.01 1.55 -3.15
CA TYR A 57 -10.69 2.96 -2.94
C TYR A 57 -11.25 3.49 -1.61
N PRO A 58 -12.52 3.21 -1.22
CA PRO A 58 -13.03 3.65 0.07
C PRO A 58 -12.21 3.14 1.27
N ILE A 59 -11.59 1.96 1.17
CA ILE A 59 -10.75 1.37 2.22
C ILE A 59 -9.47 2.20 2.38
N ALA A 60 -8.79 2.48 1.25
CA ALA A 60 -7.58 3.31 1.24
C ALA A 60 -7.85 4.74 1.72
N ILE A 61 -8.98 5.33 1.31
CA ILE A 61 -9.37 6.69 1.73
C ILE A 61 -9.69 6.73 3.23
N LYS A 62 -10.39 5.72 3.77
CA LYS A 62 -10.63 5.62 5.21
C LYS A 62 -9.30 5.57 5.98
N TYR A 63 -8.38 4.70 5.58
CA TYR A 63 -7.06 4.56 6.18
C TYR A 63 -6.29 5.89 6.21
N LEU A 64 -6.33 6.64 5.11
CA LEU A 64 -5.72 7.96 5.02
C LEU A 64 -6.40 8.96 5.96
N ALA A 65 -7.73 9.04 5.94
CA ALA A 65 -8.49 9.99 6.76
C ALA A 65 -8.23 9.82 8.26
N GLU A 66 -8.21 8.57 8.74
CA GLU A 66 -7.91 8.24 10.13
C GLU A 66 -6.51 8.72 10.56
N ARG A 67 -5.53 8.69 9.65
CA ARG A 67 -4.13 9.12 9.91
C ARG A 67 -3.88 10.61 9.70
N LEU A 68 -4.75 11.30 8.98
CA LEU A 68 -4.68 12.75 8.82
C LEU A 68 -5.39 13.49 9.96
N THR A 69 -6.29 12.83 10.66
CA THR A 69 -7.00 13.40 11.81
C THR A 69 -5.99 13.75 12.93
N PRO A 70 -6.08 14.94 13.55
CA PRO A 70 -5.17 15.38 14.61
C PRO A 70 -5.13 14.49 15.84
#